data_AF-A0A3R6M059-F1
#
_entry.id   AF-A0A3R6M059-F1
#
_cell.length_a   1.000
_cell.length_b   1.000
_cell.length_c   1.000
_cell.angle_alpha   90.00
_cell.angle_beta   90.00
_cell.angle_gamma   90.00
#
_symmetry.space_group_name_H-M   'P 1'
#
loop_
_entity.id
_entity.type
_entity.pdbx_description
1 polymer ?
#
loop_
_entity_poly.entity_id
_entity_poly.type
_entity_poly.pdbx_seq_one_letter_code
_entity_poly.pdbx_strand_id
1 'polypeptide(L)'
;MRLSEIAEFIVEHNQDCCMYYNNNVVKGCREDWYEEYLIDPLMGYYMYEELNLCGCGNPEFTYSAIRKYLHIREDWCMDKLGYDGVVQRYKEDLHIDDNDSLQSGLLQFMMYVLDYKGFTEHGGSIGGCWLTDKGRRLLTVLDAWNNVNSNEDEL
;
A
#
# COMPACT_ATOMS: atom_id res chain seq x y z
N MET A 1 -1.42 11.52 6.42
CA MET A 1 -0.57 12.25 5.46
C MET A 1 -1.46 12.66 4.30
N ARG A 2 -1.25 13.82 3.68
CA ARG A 2 -2.00 14.20 2.47
C ARG A 2 -1.35 13.61 1.22
N LEU A 3 -2.13 13.38 0.16
CA LEU A 3 -1.60 12.87 -1.10
C LEU A 3 -0.66 13.89 -1.74
N SER A 4 -0.98 15.18 -1.64
CA SER A 4 -0.12 16.28 -2.07
C SER A 4 1.26 16.28 -1.38
N GLU A 5 1.33 15.99 -0.08
CA GLU A 5 2.60 15.86 0.66
C GLU A 5 3.41 14.65 0.18
N ILE A 6 2.73 13.54 -0.14
CA ILE A 6 3.37 12.34 -0.69
C ILE A 6 3.93 12.64 -2.08
N ALA A 7 3.15 13.31 -2.93
CA ALA A 7 3.56 13.67 -4.28
C ALA A 7 4.78 14.59 -4.27
N GLU A 8 4.76 15.64 -3.44
CA GLU A 8 5.90 16.53 -3.21
C GLU A 8 7.14 15.76 -2.73
N PHE A 9 6.97 14.88 -1.74
CA PHE A 9 8.08 14.06 -1.24
C PHE A 9 8.70 13.20 -2.36
N ILE A 10 7.88 12.56 -3.19
CA ILE A 10 8.36 11.70 -4.28
C ILE A 10 9.15 12.51 -5.31
N VAL A 11 8.61 13.64 -5.79
CA VAL A 11 9.32 14.45 -6.81
C VAL A 11 10.58 15.12 -6.27
N GLU A 12 10.66 15.38 -4.97
CA GLU A 12 11.86 15.90 -4.32
C GLU A 12 12.97 14.85 -4.16
N HIS A 13 12.62 13.57 -3.98
CA HIS A 13 13.56 12.50 -3.66
C HIS A 13 13.78 11.49 -4.80
N ASN A 14 12.97 11.53 -5.85
CA ASN A 14 13.06 10.66 -7.02
C ASN A 14 12.68 11.46 -8.29
N GLN A 15 13.65 12.18 -8.84
CA GLN A 15 13.45 13.00 -10.04
C GLN A 15 13.38 12.19 -11.34
N ASP A 16 13.71 10.89 -11.29
CA ASP A 16 13.67 10.01 -12.44
C ASP A 16 12.31 9.29 -12.62
N CYS A 17 11.35 9.50 -11.70
CA CYS A 17 10.06 8.84 -11.75
C CYS A 17 9.06 9.49 -12.72
N CYS A 18 8.04 8.74 -13.15
CA CYS A 18 7.02 9.26 -14.06
C CYS A 18 6.21 10.39 -13.43
N MET A 19 6.08 10.44 -12.10
CA MET A 19 5.43 11.57 -11.45
C MET A 19 6.17 12.89 -11.63
N TYR A 20 7.51 12.87 -11.65
CA TYR A 20 8.30 14.08 -11.87
C TYR A 20 8.12 14.64 -13.30
N TYR A 21 8.06 13.76 -14.30
CA TYR A 21 8.01 14.17 -15.71
C TYR A 21 6.59 14.36 -16.27
N ASN A 22 5.66 13.50 -15.88
CA ASN A 22 4.35 13.39 -16.55
C ASN A 22 3.21 14.04 -15.77
N ASN A 23 3.42 14.41 -14.50
CA ASN A 23 2.36 14.91 -13.64
C ASN A 23 2.69 16.31 -13.10
N ASN A 24 1.67 17.15 -12.99
CA ASN A 24 1.85 18.51 -12.48
C ASN A 24 1.78 18.51 -10.95
N VAL A 25 2.93 18.34 -10.29
CA VAL A 25 3.01 18.45 -8.83
C VAL A 25 3.07 19.93 -8.41
N VAL A 26 1.95 20.46 -7.93
CA VAL A 26 1.80 21.87 -7.53
C VAL A 26 2.16 22.01 -6.06
N LYS A 27 3.41 22.41 -5.79
CA LYS A 27 3.93 22.57 -4.43
C LYS A 27 3.08 23.53 -3.59
N GLY A 28 2.65 23.07 -2.42
CA GLY A 28 1.81 23.79 -1.48
C GLY A 28 0.31 23.79 -1.81
N CYS A 29 -0.13 23.20 -2.93
CA CYS A 29 -1.55 23.03 -3.21
C CYS A 29 -2.14 21.92 -2.34
N ARG A 30 -3.26 22.23 -1.68
CA ARG A 30 -3.91 21.38 -0.66
C ARG A 30 -5.43 21.31 -0.84
N GLU A 31 -5.90 21.68 -2.04
CA GLU A 31 -7.31 21.73 -2.41
C GLU A 31 -7.83 20.31 -2.72
N ASP A 32 -9.11 20.05 -2.43
CA ASP A 32 -9.68 18.70 -2.51
C ASP A 32 -9.63 18.12 -3.94
N TRP A 33 -9.91 18.93 -4.96
CA TRP A 33 -9.79 18.51 -6.37
C TRP A 33 -8.37 18.05 -6.71
N TYR A 34 -7.37 18.64 -6.06
CA TYR A 34 -5.97 18.32 -6.30
C TYR A 34 -5.56 17.04 -5.57
N GLU A 35 -6.06 16.83 -4.35
CA GLU A 35 -5.89 15.55 -3.65
C GLU A 35 -6.52 14.40 -4.44
N GLU A 36 -7.74 14.58 -4.97
CA GLU A 36 -8.41 13.58 -5.81
C GLU A 36 -7.65 13.30 -7.11
N TYR A 37 -7.20 14.36 -7.81
CA TYR A 37 -6.38 14.25 -9.02
C TYR A 37 -5.10 13.43 -8.80
N LEU A 38 -4.50 13.51 -7.61
CA LEU A 38 -3.23 12.83 -7.30
C LEU A 38 -3.37 11.32 -7.06
N ILE A 39 -4.58 10.79 -6.90
CA ILE A 39 -4.80 9.36 -6.64
C ILE A 39 -4.19 8.50 -7.77
N ASP A 40 -4.57 8.76 -9.02
CA ASP A 40 -4.11 7.94 -10.17
C ASP A 40 -2.59 8.06 -10.41
N PRO A 41 -1.97 9.26 -10.41
CA PRO A 41 -0.52 9.39 -10.50
C PRO A 41 0.23 8.64 -9.39
N LEU A 42 -0.26 8.71 -8.14
CA LEU A 42 0.37 8.04 -7.01
C LEU A 42 0.19 6.52 -7.09
N MET A 43 -0.98 6.04 -7.55
CA MET A 43 -1.19 4.63 -7.84
C MET A 43 -0.25 4.15 -8.95
N GLY A 44 -0.07 4.93 -10.01
CA GLY A 44 0.90 4.66 -11.08
C GLY A 44 2.32 4.52 -10.53
N TYR A 45 2.77 5.49 -9.74
CA TYR A 45 4.10 5.42 -9.11
C TYR A 45 4.29 4.16 -8.27
N TYR A 46 3.39 3.89 -7.33
CA TYR A 46 3.59 2.78 -6.40
C TYR A 46 3.34 1.41 -7.03
N MET A 47 2.28 1.25 -7.81
CA MET A 47 1.91 -0.05 -8.38
C MET A 47 2.80 -0.40 -9.56
N TYR A 48 2.98 0.53 -10.50
CA TYR A 48 3.72 0.27 -11.73
C TYR A 48 5.24 0.43 -11.54
N GLU A 49 5.72 1.58 -11.06
CA GLU A 49 7.16 1.84 -11.01
C GLU A 49 7.84 1.13 -9.82
N GLU A 50 7.25 1.22 -8.63
CA GLU A 50 7.87 0.68 -7.42
C GLU A 50 7.65 -0.83 -7.29
N LEU A 51 6.42 -1.32 -7.48
CA LEU A 51 6.07 -2.74 -7.34
C LEU A 51 6.20 -3.56 -8.64
N ASN A 52 6.41 -2.93 -9.80
CA ASN A 52 6.45 -3.58 -11.11
C ASN A 52 5.15 -4.34 -11.47
N LEU A 53 4.01 -3.91 -10.96
CA LEU A 53 2.69 -4.46 -11.32
C LEU A 53 2.19 -3.74 -12.56
N CYS A 54 2.25 -4.41 -13.71
CA CYS A 54 1.94 -3.81 -15.01
C CYS A 54 0.45 -3.46 -15.24
N GLY A 55 -0.42 -3.68 -14.25
CA GLY A 55 -1.86 -3.41 -14.33
C GLY A 55 -2.67 -4.42 -15.15
N CYS A 56 -2.06 -5.50 -15.65
CA CYS A 56 -2.77 -6.54 -16.40
C CYS A 56 -3.55 -7.49 -15.48
N GLY A 57 -4.66 -8.05 -15.96
CA GLY A 57 -5.49 -8.98 -15.20
C GLY A 57 -6.58 -8.28 -14.40
N ASN A 58 -6.65 -8.54 -13.08
CA ASN A 58 -7.54 -7.85 -12.15
C ASN A 58 -6.69 -7.16 -11.06
N PRO A 59 -6.09 -6.00 -11.38
CA PRO A 59 -5.17 -5.32 -10.48
C PRO A 59 -5.85 -4.85 -9.19
N GLU A 60 -7.13 -4.52 -9.21
CA GLU A 60 -7.91 -4.03 -8.07
C GLU A 60 -7.92 -5.05 -6.91
N PHE A 61 -8.04 -6.35 -7.23
CA PHE A 61 -7.92 -7.42 -6.23
C PHE A 61 -6.52 -7.45 -5.59
N THR A 62 -5.48 -7.19 -6.37
CA THR A 62 -4.09 -7.13 -5.87
C THR A 62 -3.91 -5.91 -4.97
N TYR A 63 -4.43 -4.75 -5.37
CA TYR A 63 -4.35 -3.52 -4.57
C TYR A 63 -5.08 -3.67 -3.24
N SER A 64 -6.27 -4.28 -3.26
CA SER A 64 -7.04 -4.58 -2.05
C SER A 64 -6.30 -5.53 -1.11
N ALA A 65 -5.66 -6.59 -1.64
CA ALA A 65 -4.86 -7.51 -0.84
C ALA A 65 -3.67 -6.82 -0.16
N ILE A 66 -2.91 -6.02 -0.92
CA ILE A 66 -1.79 -5.24 -0.38
C ILE A 66 -2.29 -4.27 0.69
N ARG A 67 -3.34 -3.50 0.40
CA ARG A 67 -3.94 -2.52 1.33
C ARG A 67 -4.31 -3.16 2.67
N LYS A 68 -5.06 -4.26 2.62
CA LYS A 68 -5.50 -4.99 3.82
C LYS A 68 -4.31 -5.53 4.61
N TYR A 69 -3.32 -6.11 3.93
CA TYR A 69 -2.10 -6.58 4.58
C TYR A 69 -1.34 -5.44 5.28
N LEU A 70 -1.17 -4.29 4.63
CA LEU A 70 -0.49 -3.14 5.24
C LEU A 70 -1.28 -2.61 6.45
N HIS A 71 -2.61 -2.54 6.40
CA HIS A 71 -3.43 -2.19 7.57
C HIS A 71 -3.18 -3.13 8.76
N ILE A 72 -3.11 -4.44 8.52
CA ILE A 72 -2.80 -5.42 9.57
C ILE A 72 -1.42 -5.13 10.19
N ARG A 73 -0.42 -4.77 9.36
CA ARG A 73 0.93 -4.45 9.85
C ARG A 73 1.00 -3.10 10.56
N GLU A 74 0.21 -2.11 10.16
CA GLU A 74 0.13 -0.81 10.87
C GLU A 74 -0.44 -1.02 12.27
N ASP A 75 -1.54 -1.76 12.38
CA ASP A 75 -2.17 -2.02 13.67
C ASP A 75 -1.31 -2.89 14.60
N TRP A 76 -0.54 -3.82 14.03
CA TRP A 76 0.54 -4.52 14.76
C TRP A 76 1.62 -3.55 15.26
N CYS A 77 2.15 -2.69 14.39
CA CYS A 77 3.20 -1.73 14.73
C CYS A 77 2.76 -0.71 15.79
N MET A 78 1.46 -0.40 15.85
CA MET A 78 0.86 0.54 16.80
C MET A 78 0.39 -0.14 18.10
N ASP A 79 0.81 -1.38 18.35
CA ASP A 79 0.41 -2.20 19.52
C ASP A 79 -1.11 -2.35 19.70
N LYS A 80 -1.89 -2.20 18.61
CA LYS A 80 -3.36 -2.39 18.63
C LYS A 80 -3.75 -3.86 18.48
N LEU A 81 -2.83 -4.71 18.04
CA LEU A 81 -3.03 -6.14 17.82
C LEU A 81 -1.89 -6.95 18.43
N GLY A 82 -2.25 -8.03 19.12
CA GLY A 82 -1.33 -9.13 19.43
C GLY A 82 -1.15 -10.09 18.24
N TYR A 83 -0.26 -11.07 18.38
CA TYR A 83 0.07 -12.01 17.29
C TYR A 83 -1.16 -12.80 16.84
N ASP A 84 -1.95 -13.30 17.79
CA ASP A 84 -3.20 -14.00 17.50
C ASP A 84 -4.20 -13.10 16.75
N GLY A 85 -4.20 -11.79 17.03
CA GLY A 85 -5.03 -10.82 16.31
C GLY A 85 -4.55 -10.61 14.87
N VAL A 86 -3.24 -10.61 14.63
CA VAL A 86 -2.67 -10.56 13.28
C VAL A 86 -3.08 -11.79 12.48
N VAL A 87 -2.92 -12.99 13.05
CA VAL A 87 -3.32 -14.26 12.42
C VAL A 87 -4.83 -14.27 12.11
N GLN A 88 -5.66 -13.85 13.07
CA GLN A 88 -7.10 -13.78 12.88
C GLN A 88 -7.47 -12.84 11.72
N ARG A 89 -6.82 -11.68 11.61
CA ARG A 89 -7.06 -10.75 10.50
C ARG A 89 -6.56 -11.25 9.15
N TYR A 90 -5.50 -12.06 9.10
CA TYR A 90 -5.16 -12.75 7.84
C TYR A 90 -6.29 -13.67 7.38
N LYS A 91 -6.97 -14.34 8.31
CA LYS A 91 -8.11 -15.20 7.99
C LYS A 91 -9.37 -14.40 7.61
N GLU A 92 -9.67 -13.32 8.31
CA GLU A 92 -10.89 -12.54 8.10
C GLU A 92 -10.79 -11.57 6.92
N ASP A 93 -9.70 -10.78 6.86
CA ASP A 93 -9.56 -9.70 5.88
C ASP A 93 -9.02 -10.22 4.54
N LEU A 94 -8.03 -11.12 4.59
CA LEU A 94 -7.35 -11.66 3.40
C LEU A 94 -7.85 -13.04 2.98
N HIS A 95 -8.69 -13.70 3.78
CA HIS A 95 -9.13 -15.08 3.54
C HIS A 95 -7.98 -16.08 3.42
N ILE A 96 -6.94 -15.89 4.23
CA ILE A 96 -5.75 -16.74 4.30
C ILE A 96 -5.75 -17.52 5.61
N ASP A 97 -5.79 -18.85 5.52
CA ASP A 97 -5.53 -19.73 6.67
C ASP A 97 -4.03 -20.04 6.74
N ASP A 98 -3.36 -19.52 7.76
CA ASP A 98 -1.91 -19.71 7.95
C ASP A 98 -1.53 -21.15 8.35
N ASN A 99 -2.51 -21.99 8.70
CA ASN A 99 -2.32 -23.43 8.89
C ASN A 99 -2.33 -24.21 7.56
N ASP A 100 -2.83 -23.60 6.48
CA ASP A 100 -2.68 -24.13 5.13
C ASP A 100 -1.30 -23.75 4.59
N SER A 101 -0.44 -24.75 4.36
CA SER A 101 0.94 -24.50 3.93
C SER A 101 1.07 -23.75 2.61
N LEU A 102 0.11 -23.90 1.68
CA LEU A 102 0.15 -23.22 0.39
C LEU A 102 -0.27 -21.75 0.56
N GLN A 103 -1.36 -21.50 1.30
CA GLN A 103 -1.82 -20.14 1.54
C GLN A 103 -0.81 -19.35 2.39
N SER A 104 -0.23 -19.99 3.40
CA SER A 104 0.87 -19.43 4.20
C SER A 104 2.08 -19.09 3.34
N GLY A 105 2.45 -19.96 2.39
CA GLY A 105 3.52 -19.70 1.42
C GLY A 105 3.24 -18.51 0.50
N LEU A 106 2.00 -18.36 0.02
CA LEU A 106 1.58 -17.22 -0.81
C LEU A 106 1.61 -15.90 -0.02
N LEU A 107 1.12 -15.92 1.23
CA LEU A 107 1.21 -14.77 2.13
C LEU A 107 2.67 -14.39 2.36
N GLN A 108 3.52 -15.37 2.66
CA GLN A 108 4.94 -15.14 2.91
C GLN A 108 5.66 -14.59 1.66
N PHE A 109 5.30 -15.04 0.47
CA PHE A 109 5.81 -14.47 -0.77
C PHE A 109 5.48 -12.97 -0.89
N MET A 110 4.23 -12.58 -0.64
CA MET A 110 3.83 -11.17 -0.63
C MET A 110 4.61 -10.37 0.42
N MET A 111 4.77 -10.91 1.64
CA MET A 111 5.56 -10.27 2.70
C MET A 111 7.00 -9.99 2.24
N TYR A 112 7.67 -10.98 1.65
CA TYR A 112 9.04 -10.81 1.16
C TYR A 112 9.14 -9.81 0.00
N VAL A 113 8.16 -9.75 -0.90
CA VAL A 113 8.14 -8.75 -1.97
C VAL A 113 8.01 -7.33 -1.39
N LEU A 114 7.10 -7.13 -0.44
CA LEU A 114 6.89 -5.82 0.18
C LEU A 114 8.08 -5.39 1.05
N ASP A 115 8.71 -6.32 1.74
CA ASP A 115 9.93 -6.11 2.51
C ASP A 115 11.12 -5.77 1.61
N TYR A 116 11.34 -6.55 0.55
CA TYR A 116 12.40 -6.30 -0.44
C TYR A 116 12.26 -4.92 -1.11
N LYS A 117 11.02 -4.47 -1.33
CA LYS A 117 10.72 -3.14 -1.88
C LYS A 117 10.74 -2.03 -0.81
N GLY A 118 10.99 -2.36 0.45
CA GLY A 118 11.14 -1.43 1.57
C GLY A 118 9.83 -0.80 2.04
N PHE A 119 8.68 -1.41 1.75
CA PHE A 119 7.38 -0.98 2.30
C PHE A 119 7.18 -1.49 3.71
N THR A 120 7.68 -2.69 3.98
CA THR A 120 7.82 -3.23 5.33
C THR A 120 9.28 -3.46 5.65
N GLU A 121 9.58 -3.61 6.93
CA GLU A 121 10.89 -4.01 7.42
C GLU A 121 10.71 -5.12 8.45
N HIS A 122 11.38 -6.24 8.25
CA HIS A 122 11.43 -7.33 9.21
C HIS A 122 12.58 -7.15 10.20
N GLY A 123 12.29 -7.44 11.47
CA GLY A 123 13.33 -7.62 12.49
C GLY A 123 13.89 -9.04 12.46
N GLY A 124 13.66 -9.79 13.53
CA GLY A 124 14.11 -11.20 13.62
C GLY A 124 13.30 -12.20 12.78
N SER A 125 12.13 -11.82 12.28
CA SER A 125 11.28 -12.68 11.44
C SER A 125 10.40 -11.87 10.49
N ILE A 126 10.14 -12.44 9.30
CA ILE A 126 9.28 -11.81 8.29
C ILE A 126 7.83 -11.63 8.79
N GLY A 127 7.34 -12.55 9.63
CA GLY A 127 6.00 -12.44 10.25
C GLY A 127 5.90 -11.34 11.32
N GLY A 128 7.05 -10.83 11.80
CA GLY A 128 7.15 -9.75 12.77
C GLY A 128 7.39 -8.36 12.17
N CYS A 129 7.27 -8.19 10.85
CA CYS A 129 7.62 -6.95 10.17
C CYS A 129 6.72 -5.75 10.53
N TRP A 130 7.21 -4.54 10.41
CA TRP A 130 6.42 -3.32 10.57
C TRP A 130 6.45 -2.49 9.30
N LEU A 131 5.54 -1.53 9.18
CA LEU A 131 5.53 -0.58 8.08
C LEU A 131 6.70 0.40 8.21
N THR A 132 7.37 0.65 7.10
CA THR A 132 8.29 1.79 6.98
C THR A 132 7.49 3.06 6.66
N ASP A 133 8.14 4.23 6.68
CA ASP A 133 7.49 5.46 6.22
C ASP A 133 7.06 5.38 4.75
N LYS A 134 7.81 4.64 3.92
CA LYS A 134 7.43 4.36 2.53
C LYS A 134 6.17 3.50 2.47
N GLY A 135 6.07 2.49 3.33
CA GLY A 135 4.86 1.69 3.50
C GLY A 135 3.65 2.51 3.92
N ARG A 136 3.80 3.43 4.88
CA ARG A 136 2.70 4.30 5.34
C ARG A 136 2.22 5.26 4.26
N ARG A 137 3.13 5.78 3.43
CA ARG A 137 2.77 6.57 2.25
C ARG A 137 1.95 5.74 1.27
N LEU A 138 2.41 4.54 0.94
CA LEU A 138 1.66 3.61 0.09
C LEU A 138 0.27 3.30 0.68
N LEU A 139 0.18 2.99 1.98
CA LEU A 139 -1.10 2.72 2.63
C LEU A 139 -2.08 3.90 2.52
N THR A 140 -1.58 5.13 2.70
CA THR A 140 -2.38 6.35 2.53
C THR A 140 -2.93 6.48 1.10
N VAL A 141 -2.13 6.17 0.09
CA VAL A 141 -2.54 6.20 -1.33
C VAL A 141 -3.60 5.13 -1.61
N LEU A 142 -3.38 3.91 -1.13
CA LEU A 142 -4.33 2.80 -1.30
C LEU A 142 -5.65 3.07 -0.58
N ASP A 143 -5.65 3.74 0.57
CA ASP A 143 -6.88 4.17 1.25
C ASP A 143 -7.66 5.20 0.43
N ALA A 144 -6.98 6.20 -0.14
CA ALA A 144 -7.64 7.19 -0.99
C ALA A 144 -8.22 6.55 -2.25
N TRP A 145 -7.44 5.69 -2.93
CA TRP A 145 -7.91 4.91 -4.07
C TRP A 145 -9.14 4.06 -3.71
N ASN A 146 -9.07 3.32 -2.60
CA ASN A 146 -10.18 2.47 -2.16
C ASN A 146 -11.45 3.29 -1.86
N ASN A 147 -11.32 4.48 -1.26
CA ASN A 147 -12.47 5.33 -0.93
C ASN A 147 -13.22 5.82 -2.17
N VAL A 148 -12.50 6.15 -3.25
CA VAL A 148 -13.15 6.56 -4.51
C VAL A 148 -13.81 5.37 -5.19
N ASN A 149 -13.13 4.21 -5.24
CA ASN A 149 -13.61 3.04 -5.98
C ASN A 149 -14.68 2.23 -5.22
N SER A 150 -14.69 2.24 -3.89
CA SER A 150 -15.72 1.55 -3.10
C SER A 150 -17.09 2.26 -3.16
N ASN A 151 -17.09 3.56 -3.47
CA ASN A 151 -18.33 4.35 -3.63
C ASN A 151 -18.97 4.15 -5.02
N GLU A 152 -18.26 3.58 -5.99
CA GLU A 152 -18.82 3.26 -7.32
C GLU A 152 -19.69 2.00 -7.31
N ASP A 153 -19.53 1.12 -6.31
CA ASP A 153 -20.37 -0.08 -6.13
C ASP A 153 -21.72 0.22 -5.42
N GLU A 154 -21.95 1.47 -4.97
CA GLU A 154 -23.20 1.91 -4.31
C GLU A 154 -24.10 2.83 -5.18
N LEU A 155 -23.76 3.05 -6.47
CA LEU A 155 -24.54 3.86 -7.44
C LEU A 155 -25.05 3.03 -8.62
#